data_AF-A0AAJ1H8M1-F1
#
_entry.id   AF-A0AAJ1H8M1-F1
#
_cell.length_a   1.000
_cell.length_b   1.000
_cell.length_c   1.000
_cell.angle_alpha   90.00
_cell.angle_beta   90.00
_cell.angle_gamma   90.00
#
_symmetry.space_group_name_H-M   'P 1'
#
loop_
_entity.id
_entity.type
_entity.pdbx_description
1 polymer ?
#
loop_
_entity_poly.entity_id
_entity_poly.type
_entity_poly.pdbx_seq_one_letter_code
_entity_poly.pdbx_strand_id
1 'polypeptide(L)'
;MFRKLLLLALTAGYAWVIWRMTLTPRVFTHAQDELVLHVIGWLQQLPHGAWFTYDRVEFLANIGMFVPVGMIAALWLPRRWWLLGAVVAVVLSVGIELAQARFLPYRVADPRDVLSNGLGGLLGATLVGLVRSLLPVPRRQRLRARPA
;
A
#
# COMPACT_ATOMS: atom_id res chain seq x y z
N MET A 1 -21.46 5.89 13.37
CA MET A 1 -21.52 4.93 12.23
C MET A 1 -20.85 5.46 10.97
N PHE A 2 -21.11 6.72 10.57
CA PHE A 2 -20.55 7.34 9.35
C PHE A 2 -19.05 7.13 9.11
N ARG A 3 -18.19 7.38 10.11
CA ARG A 3 -16.72 7.15 9.97
C ARG A 3 -16.34 5.72 9.59
N LYS A 4 -17.06 4.72 10.10
CA LYS A 4 -16.80 3.31 9.77
C LYS A 4 -17.26 2.98 8.35
N LEU A 5 -18.38 3.56 7.91
CA LEU A 5 -18.88 3.41 6.54
C LEU A 5 -17.92 4.05 5.52
N LEU A 6 -17.39 5.24 5.82
CA LEU A 6 -16.37 5.87 5.00
C LEU A 6 -15.10 5.01 4.90
N LEU A 7 -14.63 4.47 6.03
CA LEU A 7 -13.47 3.60 6.03
C LEU A 7 -13.71 2.30 5.25
N LEU A 8 -14.91 1.72 5.33
CA LEU A 8 -15.31 0.57 4.51
C LEU A 8 -15.32 0.91 3.02
N ALA A 9 -15.94 2.03 2.64
CA ALA A 9 -15.99 2.48 1.24
C ALA A 9 -14.58 2.71 0.69
N LEU A 10 -13.71 3.34 1.48
CA LEU A 10 -12.31 3.56 1.12
C LEU A 10 -11.53 2.24 1.02
N THR A 11 -11.78 1.30 1.92
CA THR A 11 -11.17 -0.04 1.87
C THR A 11 -11.62 -0.79 0.61
N ALA A 12 -12.91 -0.81 0.32
CA ALA A 12 -13.47 -1.49 -0.85
C ALA A 12 -12.98 -0.86 -2.16
N GLY A 13 -13.01 0.47 -2.26
CA GLY A 13 -12.50 1.20 -3.41
C GLY A 13 -11.02 0.93 -3.64
N TYR A 14 -10.21 0.93 -2.57
CA TYR A 14 -8.78 0.67 -2.71
C TYR A 14 -8.46 -0.80 -3.01
N ALA A 15 -9.20 -1.74 -2.43
CA ALA A 15 -9.09 -3.16 -2.75
C ALA A 15 -9.39 -3.42 -4.24
N TRP A 16 -10.39 -2.73 -4.81
CA TRP A 16 -10.67 -2.79 -6.24
C TRP A 16 -9.51 -2.26 -7.08
N VAL A 17 -8.87 -1.16 -6.67
CA VAL A 17 -7.66 -0.64 -7.34
C VAL A 17 -6.53 -1.66 -7.30
N ILE A 18 -6.23 -2.25 -6.14
CA ILE A 18 -5.18 -3.27 -6.00
C ILE A 18 -5.48 -4.47 -6.89
N TRP A 19 -6.70 -5.00 -6.84
CA TRP A 19 -7.11 -6.11 -7.70
C TRP A 19 -6.92 -5.79 -9.18
N ARG A 20 -7.34 -4.59 -9.61
CA ARG A 20 -7.25 -4.12 -10.99
C ARG A 20 -5.83 -3.75 -11.45
N MET A 21 -4.88 -3.60 -10.52
CA MET A 21 -3.46 -3.35 -10.81
C MET A 21 -2.60 -4.62 -10.75
N THR A 22 -3.03 -5.65 -10.02
CA THR A 22 -2.19 -6.82 -9.74
C THR A 22 -2.73 -8.11 -10.34
N LEU A 23 -4.05 -8.31 -10.35
CA LEU A 23 -4.69 -9.57 -10.72
C LEU A 23 -5.38 -9.53 -12.09
N THR A 24 -5.19 -8.45 -12.83
CA THR A 24 -5.62 -8.29 -14.23
C THR A 24 -4.50 -8.74 -15.17
N PRO A 25 -4.78 -9.61 -16.17
CA PRO A 25 -3.76 -10.16 -17.06
C PRO A 25 -2.92 -9.12 -17.81
N ARG A 26 -3.54 -7.99 -18.16
CA ARG A 26 -2.87 -6.82 -18.74
C ARG A 26 -3.52 -5.56 -18.19
N VAL A 27 -2.77 -4.85 -17.35
CA VAL A 27 -3.17 -3.56 -16.79
C VAL A 27 -2.84 -2.45 -17.79
N PHE A 28 -1.68 -2.58 -18.42
CA PHE A 28 -1.15 -1.63 -19.39
C PHE A 28 -1.32 -2.16 -20.82
N THR A 29 -1.64 -1.25 -21.72
CA THR A 29 -1.57 -1.46 -23.16
C THR A 29 -0.11 -1.40 -23.60
N HIS A 30 0.22 -2.00 -24.75
CA HIS A 30 1.57 -1.92 -25.32
C HIS A 30 2.09 -0.47 -25.43
N ALA A 31 1.21 0.47 -25.79
CA ALA A 31 1.55 1.90 -25.86
C ALA A 31 1.92 2.51 -24.50
N GLN A 32 1.33 2.03 -23.40
CA GLN A 32 1.64 2.49 -22.05
C GLN A 32 2.98 1.93 -21.57
N ASP A 33 3.28 0.66 -21.88
CA ASP A 33 4.59 0.06 -21.58
C ASP A 33 5.70 0.80 -22.35
N GLU A 34 5.49 1.10 -23.62
CA GLU A 34 6.43 1.90 -24.43
C GLU A 34 6.62 3.30 -23.87
N LEU A 35 5.55 3.95 -23.39
CA LEU A 35 5.64 5.27 -22.77
C LEU A 35 6.46 5.24 -21.49
N VAL A 36 6.26 4.23 -20.63
CA VAL A 36 7.06 4.04 -19.40
C VAL A 36 8.54 3.87 -19.76
N LEU A 37 8.85 3.04 -20.74
CA LEU A 37 10.22 2.85 -21.22
C LEU A 37 10.82 4.13 -21.82
N HIS A 38 10.01 4.91 -22.55
CA HIS A 38 10.43 6.20 -23.11
C HIS A 38 10.76 7.21 -22.01
N VAL A 39 9.91 7.31 -20.99
CA VAL A 39 10.12 8.21 -19.85
C VAL A 39 11.36 7.79 -19.07
N ILE A 40 11.55 6.48 -18.83
CA ILE A 40 12.76 5.95 -18.19
C ILE A 40 14.00 6.28 -19.03
N GLY A 41 13.95 6.03 -20.34
CA GLY A 41 15.06 6.32 -21.25
C GLY A 41 15.40 7.81 -21.30
N TRP A 42 14.39 8.69 -21.25
CA TRP A 42 14.58 10.13 -21.14
C TRP A 42 15.19 10.53 -19.79
N LEU A 43 14.69 9.97 -18.68
CA LEU A 43 15.24 10.21 -17.34
C LEU A 43 16.70 9.76 -17.25
N GLN A 44 17.05 8.64 -17.88
CA GLN A 44 18.42 8.11 -17.90
C GLN A 44 19.43 9.02 -18.62
N GLN A 45 18.96 9.90 -19.51
CA GLN A 45 19.80 10.90 -20.19
C GLN A 45 20.14 12.10 -19.30
N LEU A 46 19.43 12.29 -18.17
CA LEU A 46 19.72 13.34 -17.22
C LEU A 46 20.96 13.02 -16.38
N PRO A 47 21.67 14.03 -15.82
CA PRO A 47 22.73 13.79 -14.84
C PRO A 47 22.19 13.00 -13.65
N HIS A 48 22.82 11.87 -13.29
CA HIS A 48 22.37 10.90 -12.28
C HIS A 48 21.13 10.07 -12.67
N GLY A 49 20.64 10.23 -13.90
CA GLY A 49 19.49 9.53 -14.45
C GLY A 49 19.62 8.02 -14.53
N ALA A 50 20.85 7.51 -14.64
CA ALA A 50 21.16 6.08 -14.71
C ALA A 50 20.63 5.28 -13.50
N TRP A 51 20.30 5.93 -12.39
CA TRP A 51 19.66 5.30 -11.24
C TRP A 51 18.21 4.85 -11.51
N PHE A 52 17.51 5.47 -12.48
CA PHE A 52 16.14 5.10 -12.83
C PHE A 52 16.15 3.94 -13.82
N THR A 53 16.28 2.71 -13.31
CA THR A 53 16.03 1.49 -14.10
C THR A 53 14.57 1.07 -13.96
N TYR A 54 14.06 0.31 -14.95
CA TYR A 54 12.70 -0.26 -14.90
C TYR A 54 12.42 -0.95 -13.56
N ASP A 55 13.31 -1.87 -13.18
CA ASP A 55 13.24 -2.61 -11.93
C ASP A 55 13.08 -1.70 -10.70
N ARG A 56 13.78 -0.57 -10.65
CA ARG A 56 13.74 0.35 -9.50
C ARG A 56 12.47 1.18 -9.50
N VAL A 57 12.03 1.63 -10.67
CA VAL A 57 10.76 2.34 -10.82
C VAL A 57 9.61 1.44 -10.41
N GLU A 58 9.60 0.17 -10.85
CA GLU A 58 8.63 -0.84 -10.45
C GLU A 58 8.65 -1.07 -8.92
N PHE A 59 9.83 -1.25 -8.34
CA PHE A 59 9.98 -1.42 -6.89
C PHE A 59 9.43 -0.23 -6.09
N LEU A 60 9.71 0.99 -6.53
CA LEU A 60 9.20 2.21 -5.89
C LEU A 60 7.69 2.37 -6.10
N ALA A 61 7.17 2.01 -7.28
CA ALA A 61 5.74 2.01 -7.57
C ALA A 61 4.99 1.02 -6.67
N ASN A 62 5.54 -0.17 -6.46
CA ASN A 62 5.00 -1.19 -5.55
C ASN A 62 4.98 -0.70 -4.10
N ILE A 63 6.08 -0.09 -3.62
CA ILE A 63 6.09 0.61 -2.32
C ILE A 63 4.96 1.64 -2.25
N GLY A 64 4.87 2.54 -3.23
CA GLY A 64 3.87 3.60 -3.27
C GLY A 64 2.43 3.07 -3.27
N MET A 65 2.18 2.00 -4.01
CA MET A 65 0.89 1.32 -4.07
C MET A 65 0.50 0.65 -2.74
N PHE A 66 1.46 0.17 -1.95
CA PHE A 66 1.16 -0.48 -0.67
C PHE A 66 1.14 0.48 0.53
N VAL A 67 1.63 1.71 0.39
CA VAL A 67 1.49 2.74 1.44
C VAL A 67 0.02 2.90 1.88
N PRO A 68 -0.95 3.13 0.99
CA PRO A 68 -2.34 3.25 1.42
C PRO A 68 -2.92 1.96 2.01
N VAL A 69 -2.47 0.78 1.56
CA VAL A 69 -2.86 -0.51 2.19
C VAL A 69 -2.48 -0.52 3.67
N GLY A 70 -1.22 -0.19 3.97
CA GLY A 70 -0.72 -0.11 5.34
C GLY A 70 -1.46 0.93 6.19
N MET A 71 -1.75 2.10 5.59
CA MET A 71 -2.53 3.14 6.25
C MET A 71 -3.95 2.65 6.60
N ILE A 72 -4.67 2.08 5.64
CA ILE A 72 -6.04 1.59 5.82
C ILE A 72 -6.08 0.47 6.87
N ALA A 73 -5.16 -0.48 6.79
CA ALA A 73 -5.05 -1.56 7.76
C ALA A 73 -4.80 -1.01 9.18
N ALA A 74 -3.83 -0.10 9.33
CA ALA A 74 -3.56 0.57 10.60
C ALA A 74 -4.77 1.40 11.09
N LEU A 75 -5.58 1.95 10.18
CA LEU A 75 -6.78 2.70 10.53
C LEU A 75 -7.87 1.81 11.14
N TRP A 76 -8.01 0.58 10.66
CA TRP A 76 -8.91 -0.45 11.22
C TRP A 76 -8.45 -0.97 12.58
N LEU A 77 -7.14 -1.01 12.80
CA LEU A 77 -6.55 -1.55 14.02
C LEU A 77 -6.63 -0.57 15.20
N PRO A 78 -6.66 -1.08 16.45
CA PRO A 78 -6.53 -0.26 17.63
C PRO A 78 -5.20 0.51 17.60
N ARG A 79 -5.19 1.72 18.15
CA ARG A 79 -4.06 2.66 18.06
C ARG A 79 -2.70 2.11 18.51
N ARG A 80 -2.66 1.13 19.41
CA ARG A 80 -1.42 0.49 19.89
C ARG A 80 -0.90 -0.65 18.98
N TRP A 81 -1.72 -1.14 18.06
CA TRP A 81 -1.42 -2.25 17.15
C TRP A 81 -1.18 -1.79 15.71
N TRP A 82 -0.87 -0.51 15.49
CA TRP A 82 -0.72 0.05 14.14
C TRP A 82 0.32 -0.70 13.30
N LEU A 83 1.38 -1.24 13.93
CA LEU A 83 2.41 -2.06 13.28
C LEU A 83 1.85 -3.33 12.61
N LEU A 84 0.74 -3.89 13.10
CA LEU A 84 0.09 -5.02 12.43
C LEU A 84 -0.44 -4.65 11.04
N GLY A 85 -0.60 -3.35 10.72
CA GLY A 85 -0.91 -2.90 9.37
C GLY A 85 0.14 -3.33 8.34
N ALA A 86 1.42 -3.37 8.74
CA ALA A 86 2.50 -3.87 7.89
C ALA A 86 2.39 -5.40 7.66
N VAL A 87 1.99 -6.15 8.69
CA VAL A 87 1.76 -7.60 8.58
C VAL A 87 0.61 -7.89 7.61
N VAL A 88 -0.48 -7.13 7.71
CA VAL A 88 -1.61 -7.24 6.77
C VAL A 88 -1.17 -6.98 5.34
N ALA A 89 -0.33 -5.97 5.12
CA ALA A 89 0.22 -5.67 3.79
C ALA A 89 1.09 -6.81 3.25
N VAL A 90 1.97 -7.41 4.06
CA VAL A 90 2.79 -8.55 3.65
C VAL A 90 1.92 -9.77 3.31
N VAL A 91 0.95 -10.10 4.16
CA VAL A 91 0.02 -11.22 3.92
C VAL A 91 -0.78 -11.00 2.64
N LEU A 92 -1.27 -9.78 2.41
CA LEU A 92 -1.97 -9.43 1.16
C LEU A 92 -1.03 -9.59 -0.06
N SER A 93 0.21 -9.11 0.04
CA SER A 93 1.19 -9.23 -1.04
C SER A 93 1.48 -10.69 -1.40
N VAL A 94 1.75 -11.53 -0.39
CA VAL A 94 1.94 -12.98 -0.60
C VAL A 94 0.69 -13.63 -1.22
N GLY A 95 -0.51 -13.22 -0.79
CA GLY A 95 -1.76 -13.71 -1.40
C GLY A 95 -1.89 -13.32 -2.88
N ILE A 96 -1.45 -12.13 -3.26
CA ILE A 96 -1.44 -11.65 -4.64
C ILE A 96 -0.45 -12.47 -5.47
N GLU A 97 0.79 -12.65 -5.00
CA GLU A 97 1.82 -13.46 -5.67
C GLU A 97 1.32 -14.90 -5.93
N LEU A 98 0.71 -15.53 -4.93
CA LEU A 98 0.17 -16.88 -5.05
C LEU A 98 -0.98 -16.95 -6.05
N ALA A 99 -1.86 -15.94 -6.06
CA ALA A 99 -2.95 -15.86 -7.02
C ALA A 99 -2.42 -15.64 -8.45
N GLN A 100 -1.42 -14.78 -8.62
CA GLN A 100 -0.77 -14.57 -9.91
C GLN A 100 -0.11 -15.85 -10.42
N ALA A 101 0.71 -16.51 -9.59
CA ALA A 101 1.37 -17.77 -9.96
C ALA A 101 0.35 -18.87 -10.32
N ARG A 102 -0.82 -18.89 -9.70
CA ARG A 102 -1.83 -19.93 -9.94
C ARG A 102 -2.74 -19.65 -11.14
N PHE A 103 -3.07 -18.39 -11.40
CA PHE A 103 -4.12 -18.00 -12.35
C PHE A 103 -3.61 -17.18 -13.54
N LEU A 104 -2.39 -16.63 -13.48
CA LEU A 104 -1.77 -15.86 -14.56
C LEU A 104 -0.54 -16.63 -15.10
N PRO A 105 -0.67 -17.40 -16.19
CA PRO A 105 0.37 -18.33 -16.66
C PRO A 105 1.70 -17.69 -17.10
N TYR A 106 1.74 -16.36 -17.24
CA TYR A 106 2.93 -15.59 -17.62
C TYR A 106 3.53 -14.77 -16.48
N ARG A 107 2.93 -14.81 -15.28
CA ARG A 107 3.44 -14.09 -14.09
C ARG A 107 4.21 -15.08 -13.22
N VAL A 108 5.50 -14.84 -13.04
CA VAL A 108 6.34 -15.54 -12.08
C VAL A 108 6.28 -14.76 -10.77
N ALA A 109 6.12 -15.47 -9.65
CA ALA A 109 6.13 -14.84 -8.35
C ALA A 109 7.53 -14.29 -8.02
N ASP A 110 7.63 -13.03 -7.60
CA ASP A 110 8.89 -12.36 -7.27
C ASP A 110 8.95 -11.98 -5.77
N PRO A 111 9.88 -12.55 -4.98
CA PRO A 111 10.10 -12.14 -3.60
C PRO A 111 10.35 -10.63 -3.41
N ARG A 112 10.84 -9.96 -4.45
CA ARG A 112 11.07 -8.51 -4.47
C ARG A 112 9.77 -7.70 -4.42
N ASP A 113 8.67 -8.25 -4.94
CA ASP A 113 7.34 -7.64 -4.86
C ASP A 113 6.79 -7.75 -3.45
N VAL A 114 6.97 -8.90 -2.78
CA VAL A 114 6.65 -9.03 -1.36
C VAL A 114 7.42 -8.03 -0.51
N LEU A 115 8.71 -7.84 -0.80
CA LEU A 115 9.55 -6.89 -0.09
C LEU A 115 9.11 -5.44 -0.30
N SER A 116 8.95 -4.99 -1.55
CA SER A 116 8.51 -3.62 -1.87
C SER A 116 7.13 -3.32 -1.28
N ASN A 117 6.18 -4.24 -1.44
CA ASN A 117 4.84 -4.10 -0.88
C ASN A 117 4.86 -4.08 0.65
N GLY A 118 5.69 -4.91 1.28
CA GLY A 118 5.91 -4.90 2.73
C GLY A 118 6.47 -3.57 3.24
N LEU A 119 7.45 -2.99 2.54
CA LEU A 119 8.02 -1.68 2.85
C LEU A 119 6.96 -0.57 2.73
N GLY A 120 6.16 -0.59 1.65
CA GLY A 120 5.02 0.31 1.48
C GLY A 120 4.04 0.20 2.65
N GLY A 121 3.63 -1.02 2.98
CA GLY A 121 2.75 -1.30 4.11
C GLY A 121 3.27 -0.79 5.44
N LEU A 122 4.57 -0.96 5.70
CA LEU A 122 5.24 -0.45 6.89
C LEU A 122 5.25 1.08 6.94
N LEU A 123 5.61 1.74 5.84
CA LEU A 123 5.62 3.21 5.74
C LEU A 123 4.22 3.78 6.00
N GLY A 124 3.20 3.22 5.36
CA GLY A 124 1.81 3.63 5.55
C GLY A 124 1.29 3.42 6.97
N ALA A 125 1.57 2.24 7.54
CA ALA A 125 1.19 1.95 8.93
C ALA A 125 1.89 2.90 9.92
N THR A 126 3.18 3.19 9.69
CA THR A 126 3.97 4.09 10.52
C THR A 126 3.45 5.52 10.45
N LEU A 127 3.11 6.01 9.26
CA LEU A 127 2.51 7.34 9.09
C LEU A 127 1.23 7.48 9.92
N VAL A 128 0.34 6.48 9.85
CA VAL A 128 -0.89 6.47 10.66
C VAL A 128 -0.59 6.34 12.16
N GLY A 129 0.38 5.51 12.53
CA GLY A 129 0.84 5.35 13.91
C GLY A 129 1.32 6.66 14.51
N LEU A 130 2.18 7.40 13.79
CA LEU A 130 2.74 8.69 14.18
C LEU A 130 1.67 9.79 14.23
N VAL A 131 0.87 9.94 13.17
CA VAL A 131 -0.21 10.93 13.15
C VAL A 131 -1.18 10.68 14.29
N ARG A 132 -1.54 9.41 14.52
CA ARG A 132 -2.32 9.06 15.70
C ARG A 132 -1.56 9.49 16.93
N SER A 133 -0.36 8.99 17.23
CA SER A 133 0.37 9.27 18.49
C SER A 133 0.48 10.76 18.83
N LEU A 134 0.66 11.63 17.84
CA LEU A 134 0.72 13.08 18.00
C LEU A 134 -0.63 13.74 18.30
N LEU A 135 -1.75 13.16 17.83
CA LEU A 135 -3.09 13.67 18.11
C LEU A 135 -3.50 13.33 19.56
N PRO A 136 -3.97 14.32 20.35
CA PRO A 136 -4.49 14.07 21.69
C PRO A 136 -5.61 13.03 21.64
N VAL A 137 -5.52 12.00 22.48
CA VAL A 137 -6.67 11.13 22.73
C VAL A 137 -7.74 12.03 23.36
N PRO A 138 -8.95 12.16 22.77
CA PRO A 138 -10.01 12.90 23.43
C PRO A 138 -10.19 12.26 24.80
N ARG A 139 -9.80 12.97 25.86
CA ARG A 139 -10.08 12.57 27.23
C ARG A 139 -11.59 12.48 27.30
N ARG A 140 -12.15 11.28 27.13
CA ARG A 140 -13.54 11.00 27.49
C ARG A 140 -13.64 11.45 28.93
N GLN A 141 -14.30 12.58 29.09
CA GLN A 141 -14.47 13.28 30.35
C GLN A 141 -14.72 12.25 31.44
N ARG A 142 -13.78 12.14 32.38
CA ARG A 142 -14.04 11.61 33.72
C ARG A 142 -14.95 12.59 34.48
N LEU A 143 -16.05 13.04 33.86
CA LEU A 143 -17.10 13.87 34.46
C LEU A 143 -18.26 12.99 34.93
N ARG A 144 -17.98 11.79 35.45
CA ARG A 144 -19.01 10.90 36.02
C ARG A 144 -18.67 10.36 37.41
N ALA A 145 -17.77 10.98 38.15
CA ALA A 145 -17.52 10.58 39.53
C ALA A 145 -17.27 11.78 40.45
N ARG A 146 -18.36 12.46 40.81
CA ARG A 146 -18.62 12.93 42.18
C ARG A 146 -20.11 13.32 42.28
N PRO A 147 -21.02 12.39 42.60
CA PRO A 147 -22.15 12.76 43.45
C PRO A 147 -21.60 13.13 44.84
N ALA A 148 -22.28 14.06 45.49
CA ALA A 148 -21.95 14.69 46.77
C ALA A 148 -21.73 13.70 47.91
#